data_AF-A0A1G2PU58-F1
#
_entry.id   AF-A0A1G2PU58-F1
#
_cell.length_a   1.000
_cell.length_b   1.000
_cell.length_c   1.000
_cell.angle_alpha   90.00
_cell.angle_beta   90.00
_cell.angle_gamma   90.00
#
_symmetry.space_group_name_H-M   'P 1'
#
loop_
_entity.id
_entity.type
_entity.pdbx_description
1 polymer ?
#
loop_
_entity_poly.entity_id
_entity_poly.type
_entity_poly.pdbx_seq_one_letter_code
_entity_poly.pdbx_strand_id
1 'polypeptide(L)'
;MDMEKIKPKIAKLADKYRLSLVLLFGSQVTGKVHAKSDVDIAYLSEKPLGLTEESAISVALMQIFKTNFVDMVSLRNAPPLLQKEIADSAIVAHESRKSLFNEFVINAIKKYFETKPLFNLRSEYLDYKINQYKKELKYV
;
A
#
# COMPACT_ATOMS: atom_id res chain seq x y z
N MET A 1 16.58 6.94 2.88
CA MET A 1 16.04 6.52 4.19
C MET A 1 16.84 5.35 4.71
N ASP A 2 17.26 5.36 5.98
CA ASP A 2 18.13 4.32 6.55
C ASP A 2 17.30 3.17 7.16
N MET A 3 17.07 2.14 6.35
CA MET A 3 16.20 1.02 6.72
C MET A 3 16.70 0.21 7.92
N GLU A 4 18.02 0.14 8.12
CA GLU A 4 18.61 -0.65 9.20
C GLU A 4 18.33 -0.02 10.58
N LYS A 5 18.15 1.30 10.64
CA LYS A 5 17.72 2.00 11.87
C LYS A 5 16.21 1.94 12.11
N ILE A 6 15.43 1.74 11.04
CA ILE A 6 13.96 1.80 11.08
C ILE A 6 13.36 0.43 11.40
N LYS A 7 13.86 -0.65 10.78
CA LYS A 7 13.35 -2.01 10.97
C LYS A 7 13.21 -2.41 12.45
N PRO A 8 14.17 -2.15 13.37
CA PRO A 8 14.01 -2.51 14.77
C PRO A 8 12.88 -1.76 15.48
N LYS A 9 12.59 -0.51 15.08
CA LYS A 9 11.48 0.27 15.65
C LYS A 9 10.14 -0.24 15.14
N ILE A 10 10.08 -0.58 13.85
CA ILE A 10 8.89 -1.18 13.25
C ILE A 10 8.62 -2.56 13.85
N ALA A 11 9.63 -3.38 14.09
CA ALA A 11 9.46 -4.68 14.73
C ALA A 11 8.81 -4.55 16.12
N LYS A 12 9.29 -3.62 16.96
CA LYS A 12 8.67 -3.34 18.27
C LYS A 12 7.21 -2.89 18.16
N LEU A 13 6.92 -2.06 17.15
CA LEU A 13 5.56 -1.60 16.88
C LEU A 13 4.67 -2.76 16.41
N ALA A 14 5.19 -3.60 15.52
CA ALA A 14 4.51 -4.76 15.00
C ALA A 14 4.17 -5.77 16.10
N ASP A 15 5.11 -6.04 17.02
CA ASP A 15 4.86 -6.92 18.17
C ASP A 15 3.75 -6.35 19.08
N LYS A 16 3.78 -5.04 19.35
CA LYS A 16 2.78 -4.36 20.19
C LYS A 16 1.36 -4.46 19.63
N TYR A 17 1.21 -4.30 18.31
CA TYR A 17 -0.08 -4.28 17.62
C TYR A 17 -0.42 -5.56 16.86
N ARG A 18 0.40 -6.62 17.02
CA ARG A 18 0.25 -7.92 16.33
C ARG A 18 0.16 -7.77 14.81
N LEU A 19 1.04 -6.96 14.24
CA LEU A 19 1.19 -6.82 12.79
C LEU A 19 2.06 -7.97 12.28
N SER A 20 1.49 -8.84 11.48
CA SER A 20 2.20 -9.99 10.89
C SER A 20 3.10 -9.57 9.72
N LEU A 21 2.73 -8.52 8.98
CA LEU A 21 3.50 -8.01 7.85
C LEU A 21 3.47 -6.48 7.87
N VAL A 22 4.60 -5.84 7.67
CA VAL A 22 4.71 -4.39 7.43
C VAL A 22 5.62 -4.16 6.23
N LEU A 23 5.08 -3.49 5.23
CA LEU A 23 5.71 -3.20 3.95
C LEU A 23 5.74 -1.69 3.74
N LEU A 24 6.86 -1.19 3.23
CA LEU A 24 6.88 0.14 2.62
C LEU A 24 6.71 -0.03 1.13
N PHE A 25 5.92 0.84 0.49
CA PHE A 25 5.72 0.82 -0.96
C PHE A 25 5.66 2.24 -1.52
N GLY A 26 5.30 2.38 -2.79
CA GLY A 26 5.04 3.67 -3.41
C GLY A 26 6.29 4.47 -3.79
N SER A 27 6.13 5.79 -3.82
CA SER A 27 7.11 6.72 -4.43
C SER A 27 8.47 6.73 -3.72
N GLN A 28 8.46 6.50 -2.40
CA GLN A 28 9.66 6.45 -1.56
C GLN A 28 10.55 5.24 -1.86
N VAL A 29 9.95 4.15 -2.33
CA VAL A 29 10.68 2.92 -2.64
C VAL A 29 11.18 2.90 -4.08
N THR A 30 10.40 3.46 -5.01
CA THR A 30 10.71 3.47 -6.45
C THR A 30 11.73 4.54 -6.88
N GLY A 31 12.28 5.32 -5.94
CA GLY A 31 13.39 6.25 -6.19
C GLY A 31 13.01 7.59 -6.81
N LYS A 32 11.73 7.89 -6.99
CA LYS A 32 11.22 9.19 -7.49
C LYS A 32 11.04 10.21 -6.36
N VAL A 33 12.10 10.43 -5.58
CA VAL A 33 11.99 11.14 -4.30
C VAL A 33 12.11 12.65 -4.50
N HIS A 34 11.03 13.38 -4.18
CA HIS A 34 11.10 14.75 -3.67
C HIS A 34 11.07 14.72 -2.13
N ALA A 35 11.71 15.70 -1.47
CA ALA A 35 11.89 15.77 -0.02
C ALA A 35 10.59 15.85 0.84
N LYS A 36 9.41 15.81 0.22
CA LYS A 36 8.08 15.84 0.86
C LYS A 36 7.20 14.64 0.48
N SER A 37 7.77 13.57 -0.06
CA SER A 37 6.97 12.42 -0.49
C SER A 37 6.34 11.70 0.71
N ASP A 38 5.06 11.36 0.57
CA ASP A 38 4.30 10.60 1.54
C ASP A 38 4.96 9.22 1.76
N VAL A 39 4.91 8.72 3.00
CA VAL A 39 5.41 7.38 3.35
C VAL A 39 4.24 6.41 3.32
N ASP A 40 4.16 5.62 2.26
CA ASP A 40 3.11 4.62 2.06
C ASP A 40 3.47 3.31 2.76
N ILE A 41 2.61 2.87 3.67
CA ILE A 41 2.82 1.68 4.50
C ILE A 41 1.65 0.74 4.36
N ALA A 42 1.94 -0.49 3.94
CA ALA A 42 0.96 -1.55 3.92
C ALA A 42 1.19 -2.50 5.09
N TYR A 43 0.13 -2.94 5.74
CA TYR A 43 0.21 -3.86 6.87
C TYR A 43 -0.79 -5.02 6.77
N LEU A 44 -0.41 -6.14 7.38
CA LEU A 44 -1.32 -7.23 7.70
C LEU A 44 -1.31 -7.43 9.22
N SER A 45 -2.48 -7.48 9.83
CA SER A 45 -2.64 -7.75 11.27
C SER A 45 -3.33 -9.09 11.50
N GLU A 46 -2.99 -9.75 12.61
CA GLU A 46 -3.60 -11.03 13.01
C GLU A 46 -5.11 -10.88 13.24
N LYS A 47 -5.53 -9.72 13.74
CA LYS A 47 -6.93 -9.35 13.98
C LYS A 47 -7.22 -8.01 13.30
N PRO A 48 -8.47 -7.76 12.86
CA PRO A 48 -8.87 -6.43 12.40
C PRO A 48 -8.54 -5.39 13.47
N LEU A 49 -7.92 -4.29 13.05
CA LEU A 49 -7.61 -3.17 13.92
C LEU A 49 -8.81 -2.24 13.98
N GLY A 50 -9.09 -1.69 15.17
CA GLY A 50 -10.04 -0.60 15.33
C GLY A 50 -9.42 0.74 14.94
N LEU A 51 -10.26 1.76 14.70
CA LEU A 51 -9.83 3.11 14.33
C LEU A 51 -8.80 3.70 15.31
N THR A 52 -8.98 3.48 16.62
CA THR A 52 -8.05 3.96 17.66
C THR A 52 -6.67 3.29 17.55
N GLU A 53 -6.62 2.00 17.22
CA GLU A 53 -5.36 1.27 17.06
C GLU A 53 -4.64 1.72 15.78
N GLU A 54 -5.37 1.84 14.67
CA GLU A 54 -4.82 2.35 13.40
C GLU A 54 -4.27 3.77 13.56
N SER A 55 -5.00 4.64 14.27
CA SER A 55 -4.54 6.00 14.58
C SER A 55 -3.28 6.00 15.44
N ALA A 56 -3.21 5.14 16.45
CA ALA A 56 -2.04 5.05 17.31
C ALA A 56 -0.80 4.51 16.57
N ILE A 57 -1.00 3.55 15.66
CA ILE A 57 0.07 3.03 14.79
C ILE A 57 0.54 4.14 13.85
N SER A 58 -0.38 4.87 13.21
CA SER A 58 -0.04 5.98 12.31
C SER A 58 0.81 7.04 13.02
N VAL A 59 0.42 7.48 14.22
CA VAL A 59 1.22 8.42 15.03
C VAL A 59 2.61 7.86 15.36
N ALA A 60 2.70 6.58 15.72
CA ALA A 60 4.00 5.96 16.00
C ALA A 60 4.89 5.90 14.74
N LEU A 61 4.31 5.60 13.57
CA LEU A 61 5.02 5.59 12.30
C LEU A 61 5.49 7.00 11.93
N MET A 62 4.66 8.03 12.11
CA MET A 62 5.06 9.44 11.89
C MET A 62 6.31 9.81 12.71
N GLN A 63 6.39 9.36 13.96
CA GLN A 63 7.57 9.54 14.81
C GLN A 63 8.79 8.74 14.33
N ILE A 64 8.60 7.50 13.87
CA ILE A 64 9.66 6.65 13.35
C ILE A 64 10.27 7.25 12.07
N PHE A 65 9.43 7.71 11.15
CA PHE A 65 9.82 8.27 9.86
C PHE A 65 10.13 9.76 9.90
N LYS A 66 9.83 10.44 11.01
CA LYS A 66 9.99 11.89 11.20
C LYS A 66 9.26 12.71 10.12
N THR A 67 8.06 12.28 9.78
CA THR A 67 7.18 12.92 8.80
C THR A 67 5.74 12.87 9.26
N ASN A 68 4.95 13.88 8.89
CA ASN A 68 3.52 13.89 9.15
C ASN A 68 2.70 13.21 8.04
N PHE A 69 3.37 12.81 6.96
CA PHE A 69 2.74 12.24 5.78
C PHE A 69 2.96 10.73 5.77
N VAL A 70 2.12 10.01 6.50
CA VAL A 70 2.10 8.55 6.54
C VAL A 70 0.71 8.09 6.10
N ASP A 71 0.64 7.30 5.02
CA ASP A 71 -0.57 6.63 4.61
C ASP A 71 -0.49 5.13 4.96
N MET A 72 -1.58 4.61 5.53
CA MET A 72 -1.66 3.24 6.01
C MET A 72 -2.71 2.46 5.25
N VAL A 73 -2.29 1.35 4.66
CA VAL A 73 -3.15 0.47 3.87
C VAL A 73 -3.20 -0.92 4.50
N SER A 74 -4.42 -1.38 4.83
CA SER A 74 -4.63 -2.76 5.24
C SER A 74 -4.58 -3.71 4.02
N LEU A 75 -3.62 -4.63 4.00
CA LEU A 75 -3.48 -5.66 2.96
C LEU A 75 -4.70 -6.60 2.88
N ARG A 76 -5.47 -6.71 3.96
CA ARG A 76 -6.72 -7.47 4.00
C ARG A 76 -7.80 -6.86 3.11
N ASN A 77 -7.89 -5.53 3.10
CA ASN A 77 -8.98 -4.78 2.48
C ASN A 77 -8.55 -4.05 1.19
N ALA A 78 -7.25 -3.95 0.92
CA ALA A 78 -6.73 -3.29 -0.27
C ALA A 78 -7.31 -3.90 -1.55
N PRO A 79 -7.73 -3.08 -2.54
CA PRO A 79 -8.25 -3.59 -3.80
C PRO A 79 -7.14 -4.32 -4.59
N PRO A 80 -7.50 -5.26 -5.49
CA PRO A 80 -6.52 -6.08 -6.20
C PRO A 80 -5.45 -5.29 -6.97
N LEU A 81 -5.82 -4.15 -7.55
CA LEU A 81 -4.87 -3.27 -8.25
C LEU A 81 -3.80 -2.71 -7.30
N LEU A 82 -4.19 -2.28 -6.09
CA LEU A 82 -3.27 -1.77 -5.07
C LEU A 82 -2.43 -2.91 -4.47
N GLN A 83 -3.03 -4.08 -4.23
CA GLN A 83 -2.25 -5.26 -3.80
C GLN A 83 -1.16 -5.60 -4.80
N LYS A 84 -1.45 -5.53 -6.11
CA LYS A 84 -0.47 -5.72 -7.18
C LYS A 84 0.66 -4.68 -7.06
N GLU A 85 0.33 -3.40 -6.98
CA GLU A 85 1.33 -2.33 -6.87
C GLU A 85 2.28 -2.52 -5.68
N ILE A 86 1.72 -2.88 -4.52
CA ILE A 86 2.51 -3.20 -3.32
C ILE A 86 3.39 -4.42 -3.59
N ALA A 87 2.85 -5.50 -4.16
CA ALA A 87 3.61 -6.72 -4.44
C ALA A 87 4.82 -6.50 -5.37
N ASP A 88 4.70 -5.59 -6.34
CA ASP A 88 5.76 -5.28 -7.30
C ASP A 88 6.95 -4.50 -6.71
N SER A 89 6.66 -3.63 -5.74
CA SER A 89 7.58 -2.55 -5.37
C SER A 89 7.92 -2.51 -3.89
N ALA A 90 7.28 -3.33 -3.05
CA ALA A 90 7.44 -3.20 -1.61
C ALA A 90 8.83 -3.58 -1.09
N ILE A 91 9.26 -2.88 -0.05
CA ILE A 91 10.35 -3.29 0.84
C ILE A 91 9.75 -3.84 2.13
N VAL A 92 10.19 -5.04 2.52
CA VAL A 92 9.78 -5.65 3.79
C VAL A 92 10.45 -4.92 4.97
N ALA A 93 9.64 -4.31 5.83
CA ALA A 93 10.10 -3.74 7.09
C ALA A 93 9.95 -4.68 8.28
N HIS A 94 8.92 -5.53 8.26
CA HIS A 94 8.70 -6.57 9.26
C HIS A 94 7.90 -7.72 8.67
N GLU A 95 8.27 -8.95 9.00
CA GLU A 95 7.45 -10.15 8.81
C GLU A 95 7.55 -11.04 10.06
N SER A 96 6.40 -11.47 10.60
CA SER A 96 6.34 -12.31 11.80
C SER A 96 6.72 -13.75 11.52
N ARG A 97 6.52 -14.19 10.27
CA ARG A 97 6.90 -15.51 9.77
C ARG A 97 7.59 -15.38 8.43
N LYS A 98 8.69 -16.09 8.28
CA LYS A 98 9.41 -16.20 7.00
C LYS A 98 8.46 -16.65 5.89
N SER A 99 8.50 -15.95 4.76
CA SER A 99 7.70 -16.20 3.54
C SER A 99 6.30 -15.57 3.53
N LEU A 100 5.89 -14.86 4.58
CA LEU A 100 4.57 -14.20 4.59
C LEU A 100 4.46 -13.16 3.47
N PHE A 101 5.55 -12.45 3.17
CA PHE A 101 5.61 -11.56 2.01
C PHE A 101 5.44 -12.31 0.69
N ASN A 102 6.11 -13.44 0.51
CA ASN A 102 6.00 -14.24 -0.72
C ASN A 102 4.57 -14.77 -0.93
N GLU A 103 3.92 -15.24 0.13
CA GLU A 103 2.52 -15.65 0.10
C GLU A 103 1.60 -14.50 -0.28
N PHE A 104 1.85 -13.30 0.25
CA PHE A 104 1.13 -12.09 -0.15
C PHE A 104 1.32 -11.80 -1.65
N VAL A 105 2.56 -11.81 -2.15
CA VAL A 105 2.88 -11.55 -3.57
C VAL A 105 2.15 -12.52 -4.49
N ILE A 106 2.22 -13.83 -4.21
CA ILE A 106 1.54 -14.86 -5.02
C ILE A 106 0.03 -14.60 -5.07
N ASN A 107 -0.58 -14.32 -3.93
CA ASN A 107 -2.02 -14.05 -3.85
C ASN A 107 -2.41 -12.75 -4.54
N ALA A 108 -1.61 -11.69 -4.42
CA ALA A 108 -1.84 -10.40 -5.05
C ALA A 108 -1.80 -10.52 -6.58
N ILE A 109 -0.79 -11.21 -7.12
CA ILE A 109 -0.63 -11.46 -8.56
C ILE A 109 -1.83 -12.26 -9.09
N LYS A 110 -2.20 -13.35 -8.39
CA LYS A 110 -3.36 -14.16 -8.77
C LYS A 110 -4.63 -13.33 -8.85
N LYS A 111 -4.97 -12.60 -7.77
CA LYS A 111 -6.16 -11.74 -7.71
C LYS A 111 -6.16 -10.68 -8.81
N TYR A 112 -5.00 -10.08 -9.09
CA TYR A 112 -4.87 -9.10 -10.16
C TYR A 112 -5.24 -9.69 -11.52
N PHE A 113 -4.71 -10.86 -11.88
CA PHE A 113 -5.03 -11.49 -13.16
C PHE A 113 -6.49 -11.94 -13.27
N GLU A 114 -7.08 -12.44 -12.18
CA GLU A 114 -8.51 -12.78 -12.12
C GLU A 114 -9.41 -11.55 -12.33
N THR A 115 -9.00 -10.38 -11.83
CA THR A 115 -9.76 -9.12 -11.93
C THR A 115 -9.38 -8.25 -13.13
N LYS A 116 -8.28 -8.56 -13.83
CA LYS A 116 -7.78 -7.81 -14.99
C LYS A 116 -8.84 -7.60 -16.09
N PRO A 117 -9.68 -8.59 -16.47
CA PRO A 117 -10.73 -8.35 -17.46
C PRO A 117 -11.70 -7.23 -17.06
N LEU A 118 -12.03 -7.11 -15.77
CA LEU A 118 -12.90 -6.04 -15.25
C LEU A 118 -12.22 -4.68 -15.30
N PHE A 119 -10.91 -4.62 -15.04
CA PHE A 119 -10.15 -3.38 -15.18
C PHE A 119 -10.06 -2.92 -16.63
N ASN A 120 -9.87 -3.84 -17.57
CA ASN A 120 -9.87 -3.54 -19.00
C ASN A 120 -11.23 -2.98 -19.44
N LEU A 121 -12.32 -3.66 -19.09
CA LEU A 121 -13.68 -3.22 -19.40
C LEU A 121 -13.98 -1.83 -18.82
N ARG A 122 -13.56 -1.58 -17.56
CA ARG A 122 -13.68 -0.26 -16.94
C ARG A 122 -12.89 0.80 -17.71
N SER A 123 -11.66 0.51 -18.12
CA SER A 123 -10.83 1.44 -18.89
C SER A 123 -11.49 1.79 -20.22
N GLU A 124 -11.93 0.79 -20.98
CA GLU A 124 -12.61 0.97 -22.26
C GLU A 124 -13.87 1.84 -22.12
N TYR A 125 -14.67 1.59 -21.08
CA TYR A 125 -15.87 2.39 -20.80
C TYR A 125 -15.54 3.84 -20.44
N LEU A 126 -14.51 4.06 -19.63
CA LEU A 126 -14.06 5.41 -19.26
C LEU A 126 -13.55 6.17 -20.49
N ASP A 127 -12.74 5.52 -21.33
CA ASP A 127 -12.24 6.11 -22.57
C ASP A 127 -13.39 6.48 -23.52
N TYR A 128 -14.40 5.61 -23.64
CA TYR A 128 -15.62 5.90 -24.37
C TYR A 128 -16.32 7.15 -23.82
N LYS A 129 -16.56 7.23 -22.51
CA LYS A 129 -17.23 8.38 -21.87
C LYS A 129 -16.44 9.68 -22.02
N ILE A 130 -15.13 9.66 -21.81
CA ILE A 130 -14.26 10.81 -21.97
C ILE A 130 -14.34 11.35 -23.41
N ASN A 131 -14.34 10.46 -24.40
CA ASN A 131 -14.44 10.86 -25.81
C ASN A 131 -15.82 11.43 -26.16
N GLN A 132 -16.91 10.96 -25.56
CA GLN A 132 -18.24 11.57 -25.72
C GLN A 132 -18.25 13.00 -25.16
N TYR A 133 -17.79 13.21 -23.93
CA TYR A 133 -17.75 14.55 -23.32
C TYR A 133 -16.84 15.51 -24.06
N LYS A 134 -15.69 15.04 -24.58
CA LYS A 134 -14.82 15.88 -25.43
C LYS A 134 -15.50 16.34 -26.71
N LYS A 135 -16.45 15.56 -27.26
CA LYS A 135 -17.23 16.00 -28.42
C LYS A 135 -18.22 17.08 -27.98
N GLU A 136 -19.00 16.83 -26.93
CA GLU A 136 -19.99 17.79 -26.39
C GLU A 136 -19.36 19.15 -26.04
N LEU A 137 -18.18 19.15 -25.41
CA LEU A 137 -17.44 20.37 -25.05
C LEU A 137 -16.81 21.10 -26.25
N LYS A 138 -16.61 20.43 -27.39
CA LYS A 138 -16.11 21.06 -28.63
C LYS A 138 -17.21 21.74 -29.46
N TYR A 139 -18.47 21.61 -29.04
CA TYR A 139 -19.63 22.28 -29.64
C TYR A 139 -20.17 23.42 -28.76
N VAL A 140 -19.33 23.97 -27.87
CA VAL A 140 -19.54 25.24 -27.14
C VAL A 140 -18.49 26.25 -27.57
#